data_AF-A0A2V4NMP5-F1
#
_entry.id   AF-A0A2V4NMP5-F1
#
_cell.length_a   1.000
_cell.length_b   1.000
_cell.length_c   1.000
_cell.angle_alpha   90.00
_cell.angle_beta   90.00
_cell.angle_gamma   90.00
#
_symmetry.space_group_name_H-M   'P 1'
#
loop_
_entity.id
_entity.type
_entity.pdbx_description
1 polymer ?
#
loop_
_entity_poly.entity_id
_entity_poly.type
_entity_poly.pdbx_seq_one_letter_code
_entity_poly.pdbx_strand_id
1 'polypeptide(L)'
;MLLALSNGRRLAILHAVVELNAQVGPVGLAQLGERVGLDARQLAKEVVRLTEAGLLRRDQGALTAQLGPLGELGEAVAEFTALGRTVPPDSPLRRFLTHGRVTDLPKRPEDLAALAAALADLLPADRTLTEAEVNELLGQAGDDVARLRRLLVDLGLVQRSGSAQYRRSAAVAS
;
A
#
# COMPACT_ATOMS: atom_id res chain seq x y z
N MET A 1 -5.87 0.80 17.78
CA MET A 1 -4.81 0.19 16.95
C MET A 1 -3.68 1.16 16.58
N LEU A 2 -3.90 2.22 15.79
CA LEU A 2 -2.81 3.10 15.30
C LEU A 2 -1.96 3.76 16.42
N LEU A 3 -2.59 4.22 17.51
CA LEU A 3 -1.88 4.74 18.69
C LEU A 3 -1.04 3.67 19.42
N ALA A 4 -1.39 2.39 19.27
CA ALA A 4 -0.57 1.31 19.79
C ALA A 4 0.68 1.10 18.91
N LEU A 5 0.59 1.28 17.59
CA LEU A 5 1.74 1.11 16.69
C LEU A 5 2.66 2.32 16.58
N SER A 6 2.22 3.52 16.98
CA SER A 6 3.05 4.74 16.95
C SER A 6 4.26 4.70 17.90
N ASN A 7 4.41 3.64 18.71
CA ASN A 7 5.55 3.44 19.58
C ASN A 7 6.47 2.36 19.01
N GLY A 8 7.72 2.71 18.71
CA GLY A 8 8.69 1.81 18.11
C GLY A 8 8.95 0.53 18.92
N ARG A 9 8.81 0.57 20.26
CA ARG A 9 8.95 -0.63 21.10
C ARG A 9 7.80 -1.61 20.90
N ARG A 10 6.55 -1.12 20.81
CA ARG A 10 5.38 -1.96 20.55
C ARG A 10 5.42 -2.57 19.15
N LEU A 11 5.92 -1.82 18.17
CA LEU A 11 6.18 -2.36 16.83
C LEU A 11 7.22 -3.49 16.86
N ALA A 12 8.33 -3.30 17.57
CA ALA A 12 9.36 -4.33 17.73
C ALA A 12 8.84 -5.61 18.43
N ILE A 13 8.01 -5.44 19.46
CA ILE A 13 7.35 -6.57 20.15
C ILE A 13 6.41 -7.32 19.21
N LEU A 14 5.54 -6.60 18.48
CA LEU A 14 4.63 -7.22 17.54
C LEU A 14 5.39 -7.99 16.44
N HIS A 15 6.42 -7.37 15.87
CA HIS A 15 7.29 -8.01 14.88
C HIS A 15 7.94 -9.29 15.43
N ALA A 16 8.49 -9.24 16.65
CA ALA A 16 9.08 -10.42 17.28
C ALA A 16 8.05 -11.54 17.51
N VAL A 17 6.82 -11.22 17.89
CA VAL A 17 5.75 -12.21 18.05
C VAL A 17 5.37 -12.82 16.69
N VAL A 18 5.27 -12.02 15.62
CA VAL A 18 4.98 -12.52 14.26
C VAL A 18 6.04 -13.52 13.81
N GLU A 19 7.32 -13.15 13.93
CA GLU A 19 8.45 -14.01 13.56
C GLU A 19 8.45 -15.32 14.36
N LEU A 20 8.27 -15.24 15.68
CA LEU A 20 8.22 -16.44 16.53
C LEU A 20 6.99 -17.31 16.25
N ASN A 21 5.83 -16.70 15.99
CA ASN A 21 4.63 -17.46 15.62
C ASN A 21 4.80 -18.22 14.31
N ALA A 22 5.49 -17.65 13.32
CA ALA A 22 5.77 -18.32 12.06
C ALA A 22 6.76 -19.50 12.22
N GLN A 23 7.67 -19.41 13.18
CA GLN A 23 8.72 -20.43 13.38
C GLN A 23 8.30 -21.56 14.33
N VAL A 24 7.68 -21.22 15.46
CA VAL A 24 7.43 -22.15 16.58
C VAL A 24 5.99 -22.11 17.11
N GLY A 25 5.12 -21.27 16.54
CA GLY A 25 3.74 -21.11 16.99
C GLY A 25 3.58 -20.15 18.18
N PRO A 26 2.49 -20.26 18.96
CA PRO A 26 2.20 -19.35 20.08
C PRO A 26 3.36 -19.24 21.07
N VAL A 27 3.72 -18.00 21.45
CA VAL A 27 4.95 -17.70 22.20
C VAL A 27 4.67 -17.18 23.61
N GLY A 28 5.42 -17.64 24.61
CA GLY A 28 5.32 -17.16 25.99
C GLY A 28 6.09 -15.85 26.25
N LEU A 29 5.73 -15.15 27.33
CA LEU A 29 6.37 -13.88 27.72
C LEU A 29 7.88 -13.99 28.00
N ALA A 30 8.34 -15.11 28.58
CA ALA A 30 9.77 -15.30 28.90
C ALA A 30 10.62 -15.33 27.63
N GLN A 31 10.27 -16.22 26.69
CA GLN A 31 10.93 -16.35 25.40
C GLN A 31 10.88 -15.04 24.59
N LEU A 32 9.73 -14.35 24.63
CA LEU A 32 9.60 -13.06 23.98
C LEU A 32 10.52 -12.00 24.63
N GLY A 33 10.58 -11.94 25.96
CA GLY A 33 11.41 -11.00 26.71
C GLY A 33 12.91 -11.17 26.42
N GLU A 34 13.37 -12.41 26.34
CA GLU A 34 14.74 -12.74 25.90
C GLU A 34 14.99 -12.24 24.47
N ARG A 35 14.04 -12.46 23.55
CA ARG A 35 14.18 -12.08 22.14
C ARG A 35 14.25 -10.57 21.92
N VAL A 36 13.49 -9.79 22.69
CA VAL A 36 13.42 -8.32 22.55
C VAL A 36 14.29 -7.56 23.55
N GLY A 37 14.94 -8.26 24.49
CA GLY A 37 15.80 -7.66 25.52
C GLY A 37 15.07 -6.77 26.51
N LEU A 38 13.82 -7.11 26.87
CA LEU A 38 13.00 -6.33 27.80
C LEU A 38 12.76 -7.10 29.10
N ASP A 39 12.75 -6.37 30.22
CA ASP A 39 12.33 -6.94 31.49
C ASP A 39 10.82 -7.31 31.47
N ALA A 40 10.44 -8.26 32.33
CA ALA A 40 9.09 -8.80 32.37
C ALA A 40 8.01 -7.75 32.63
N ARG A 41 8.32 -6.72 33.43
CA ARG A 41 7.35 -5.66 33.79
C ARG A 41 7.07 -4.75 32.61
N GLN A 42 8.12 -4.32 31.91
CA GLN A 42 8.02 -3.49 30.72
C GLN A 42 7.31 -4.24 29.59
N LEU A 43 7.70 -5.50 29.37
CA LEU A 43 7.08 -6.33 28.34
C LEU A 43 5.59 -6.55 28.62
N ALA A 44 5.22 -6.93 29.85
CA ALA A 44 3.82 -7.17 30.22
C ALA A 44 2.94 -5.93 29.96
N LYS A 45 3.43 -4.73 30.31
CA LYS A 45 2.72 -3.47 30.07
C LYS A 45 2.44 -3.23 28.59
N GLU A 46 3.45 -3.44 27.73
CA GLU A 46 3.29 -3.22 26.29
C GLU A 46 2.45 -4.32 25.63
N VAL A 47 2.53 -5.57 26.10
CA VAL A 47 1.68 -6.68 25.66
C VAL A 47 0.21 -6.44 26.00
N VAL A 48 -0.11 -5.89 27.18
CA VAL A 48 -1.49 -5.50 27.53
C VAL A 48 -2.02 -4.49 26.51
N ARG A 49 -1.26 -3.43 26.22
CA ARG A 49 -1.67 -2.41 25.24
C ARG A 49 -1.86 -2.97 23.83
N LEU A 50 -0.99 -3.89 23.40
CA LEU A 50 -1.12 -4.55 22.10
C LEU A 50 -2.33 -5.50 22.06
N THR A 51 -2.67 -6.12 23.18
CA THR A 51 -3.86 -6.99 23.31
C THR A 51 -5.14 -6.15 23.28
N GLU A 52 -5.20 -5.07 24.06
CA GLU A 52 -6.32 -4.10 24.04
C GLU A 52 -6.52 -3.46 22.66
N ALA A 53 -5.42 -3.29 21.91
CA ALA A 53 -5.46 -2.80 20.55
C ALA A 53 -5.87 -3.84 19.49
N GLY A 54 -6.10 -5.10 19.90
CA GLY A 54 -6.46 -6.21 19.00
C GLY A 54 -5.33 -6.73 18.13
N LEU A 55 -4.07 -6.37 18.43
CA LEU A 55 -2.88 -6.73 17.66
C LEU A 55 -2.19 -8.00 18.17
N LEU A 56 -2.45 -8.35 19.43
CA LEU A 56 -2.07 -9.61 20.04
C LEU A 56 -3.31 -10.28 20.62
N ARG A 57 -3.33 -11.60 20.58
CA ARG A 57 -4.22 -12.45 21.37
C ARG A 57 -3.38 -13.15 22.42
N ARG A 58 -3.88 -13.21 23.65
CA ARG A 58 -3.27 -13.96 24.74
C ARG A 58 -4.19 -15.09 25.17
N ASP A 59 -3.71 -16.32 25.09
CA ASP A 59 -4.43 -17.52 25.53
C ASP A 59 -3.51 -18.40 26.39
N GLN A 60 -3.95 -18.75 27.60
CA GLN A 60 -3.17 -19.51 28.59
C GLN A 60 -1.72 -19.04 28.78
N GLY A 61 -1.46 -17.74 28.60
CA GLY A 61 -0.12 -17.15 28.71
C GLY A 61 0.71 -17.16 27.43
N ALA A 62 0.28 -17.87 26.39
CA ALA A 62 0.85 -17.81 25.05
C ALA A 62 0.28 -16.64 24.25
N LEU A 63 1.11 -16.06 23.38
CA LEU A 63 0.81 -14.88 22.57
C LEU A 63 0.77 -15.26 21.09
N THR A 64 -0.25 -14.75 20.41
CA THR A 64 -0.43 -14.90 18.97
C THR A 64 -0.66 -13.53 18.34
N ALA A 65 0.08 -13.21 17.27
CA ALA A 65 -0.13 -12.00 16.50
C ALA A 65 -1.51 -12.02 15.81
N GLN A 66 -2.18 -10.87 15.79
CA GLN A 66 -3.46 -10.69 15.10
C GLN A 66 -3.26 -9.59 14.05
N LEU A 67 -2.97 -10.02 12.81
CA LEU A 67 -2.66 -9.12 11.70
C LEU A 67 -3.88 -8.74 10.84
N GLY A 68 -5.01 -9.42 11.01
CA GLY A 68 -6.26 -9.14 10.29
C GLY A 68 -6.66 -7.65 10.31
N PRO A 69 -6.72 -7.02 11.50
CA PRO A 69 -7.04 -5.59 11.60
C PRO A 69 -6.07 -4.66 10.86
N LEU A 70 -4.81 -5.06 10.69
CA LEU A 70 -3.83 -4.30 9.90
C LEU A 70 -4.04 -4.46 8.40
N GLY A 71 -4.43 -5.66 7.95
CA GLY A 71 -4.85 -5.90 6.58
C GLY A 71 -6.07 -5.06 6.20
N GLU A 72 -7.12 -5.12 7.02
CA GLU A 72 -8.35 -4.33 6.83
C GLU A 72 -8.07 -2.82 6.80
N LEU A 73 -7.21 -2.33 7.69
CA LEU A 73 -6.80 -0.93 7.66
C LEU A 73 -6.00 -0.61 6.39
N GLY A 74 -5.10 -1.49 5.96
CA GLY A 74 -4.33 -1.32 4.73
C GLY A 74 -5.24 -1.20 3.51
N GLU A 75 -6.27 -2.04 3.43
CA GLU A 75 -7.32 -1.97 2.40
C GLU A 75 -8.10 -0.66 2.48
N ALA A 76 -8.56 -0.25 3.67
CA ALA A 76 -9.26 1.01 3.86
C ALA A 76 -8.40 2.23 3.48
N VAL A 77 -7.11 2.21 3.78
CA VAL A 77 -6.16 3.27 3.38
C VAL A 77 -5.92 3.28 1.88
N ALA A 78 -5.90 2.10 1.23
CA ALA A 78 -5.73 1.97 -0.21
C ALA A 78 -6.82 2.72 -0.98
N GLU A 79 -8.05 2.78 -0.48
CA GLU A 79 -9.15 3.53 -1.07
C GLU A 79 -8.90 5.04 -1.14
N PHE A 80 -8.05 5.58 -0.26
CA PHE A 80 -7.69 7.00 -0.27
C PHE A 80 -6.51 7.35 -1.17
N THR A 81 -5.88 6.37 -1.82
CA THR A 81 -4.79 6.58 -2.79
C THR A 81 -5.29 7.17 -4.11
N ALA A 82 -4.36 7.64 -4.95
CA ALA A 82 -4.68 8.18 -6.27
C ALA A 82 -5.53 7.22 -7.10
N LEU A 83 -5.10 5.95 -7.23
CA LEU A 83 -5.86 4.96 -7.99
C LEU A 83 -7.03 4.36 -7.21
N GLY A 84 -6.98 4.29 -5.89
CA GLY A 84 -8.12 3.86 -5.07
C GLY A 84 -9.35 4.75 -5.27
N ARG A 85 -9.14 6.06 -5.46
CA ARG A 85 -10.23 7.02 -5.74
C ARG A 85 -10.74 6.96 -7.18
N THR A 86 -9.88 6.63 -8.14
CA THR A 86 -10.22 6.65 -9.57
C THR A 86 -10.77 5.31 -10.06
N VAL A 87 -10.25 4.19 -9.55
CA VAL A 87 -10.67 2.84 -9.93
C VAL A 87 -11.76 2.37 -8.98
N PRO A 88 -12.98 2.03 -9.45
CA PRO A 88 -14.05 1.56 -8.56
C PRO A 88 -13.68 0.30 -7.76
N PRO A 89 -14.22 0.08 -6.54
CA PRO A 89 -13.91 -1.11 -5.72
C PRO A 89 -14.29 -2.44 -6.38
N ASP A 90 -15.33 -2.45 -7.21
CA ASP A 90 -15.83 -3.62 -7.96
C ASP A 90 -15.14 -3.80 -9.32
N SER A 91 -14.23 -2.90 -9.69
CA SER A 91 -13.53 -2.97 -10.98
C SER A 91 -12.59 -4.18 -11.04
N PRO A 92 -12.56 -4.93 -12.15
CA PRO A 92 -11.60 -6.02 -12.35
C PRO A 92 -10.15 -5.52 -12.36
N LEU A 93 -9.92 -4.21 -12.52
CA LEU A 93 -8.58 -3.61 -12.46
C LEU A 93 -7.96 -3.68 -11.05
N ARG A 94 -8.77 -3.83 -10.00
CA ARG A 94 -8.28 -3.91 -8.61
C ARG A 94 -7.26 -5.04 -8.39
N ARG A 95 -7.32 -6.11 -9.19
CA ARG A 95 -6.34 -7.21 -9.14
C ARG A 95 -4.91 -6.82 -9.56
N PHE A 96 -4.75 -5.73 -10.29
CA PHE A 96 -3.44 -5.19 -10.70
C PHE A 96 -2.90 -4.14 -9.72
N LEU A 97 -3.68 -3.84 -8.67
CA LEU A 97 -3.33 -2.89 -7.64
C LEU A 97 -3.01 -3.65 -6.35
N THR A 98 -2.02 -3.17 -5.62
CA THR A 98 -1.72 -3.63 -4.26
C THR A 98 -1.50 -2.41 -3.39
N HIS A 99 -2.25 -2.29 -2.30
CA HIS A 99 -2.30 -1.07 -1.48
C HIS A 99 -2.56 0.20 -2.30
N GLY A 100 -3.39 0.09 -3.35
CA GLY A 100 -3.77 1.22 -4.22
C GLY A 100 -2.71 1.64 -5.24
N ARG A 101 -1.67 0.82 -5.48
CA ARG A 101 -0.59 1.10 -6.44
C ARG A 101 -0.44 -0.02 -7.45
N VAL A 102 -0.07 0.32 -8.69
CA VAL A 102 0.15 -0.61 -9.79
C VAL A 102 1.33 -1.52 -9.46
N THR A 103 1.09 -2.82 -9.42
CA THR A 103 2.13 -3.84 -9.22
C THR A 103 2.37 -4.67 -10.48
N ASP A 104 1.37 -4.80 -11.35
CA ASP A 104 1.50 -5.46 -12.65
C ASP A 104 0.67 -4.74 -13.71
N LEU A 105 1.04 -4.90 -14.99
CA LEU A 105 0.26 -4.39 -16.11
C LEU A 105 -0.60 -5.48 -16.73
N PRO A 106 -1.88 -5.19 -17.04
CA PRO A 106 -2.73 -6.15 -17.72
C PRO A 106 -2.17 -6.59 -19.07
N LYS A 107 -2.34 -7.88 -19.40
CA LYS A 107 -2.03 -8.43 -20.72
C LYS A 107 -3.18 -8.27 -21.71
N ARG A 108 -4.41 -8.14 -21.22
CA ARG A 108 -5.61 -7.92 -22.04
C ARG A 108 -5.64 -6.45 -22.48
N PRO A 109 -5.78 -6.15 -23.78
CA PRO A 109 -5.77 -4.77 -24.27
C PRO A 109 -6.85 -3.88 -23.64
N GLU A 110 -8.06 -4.41 -23.43
CA GLU A 110 -9.18 -3.69 -22.81
C GLU A 110 -8.86 -3.24 -21.38
N ASP A 111 -8.38 -4.18 -20.54
CA ASP A 111 -7.97 -3.89 -19.16
C ASP A 111 -6.79 -2.91 -19.13
N LEU A 112 -5.83 -3.07 -20.05
CA LEU A 112 -4.66 -2.20 -20.14
C LEU A 112 -5.06 -0.77 -20.52
N ALA A 113 -5.98 -0.62 -21.47
CA ALA A 113 -6.52 0.67 -21.87
C ALA A 113 -7.30 1.34 -20.73
N ALA A 114 -8.13 0.56 -20.01
CA ALA A 114 -8.88 1.07 -18.86
C ALA A 114 -7.96 1.51 -17.70
N LEU A 115 -6.92 0.73 -17.40
CA LEU A 115 -5.91 1.12 -16.41
C LEU A 115 -5.15 2.37 -16.86
N ALA A 116 -4.78 2.46 -18.13
CA ALA A 116 -4.10 3.62 -18.68
C ALA A 116 -4.98 4.88 -18.64
N ALA A 117 -6.29 4.76 -18.87
CA ALA A 117 -7.24 5.86 -18.71
C ALA A 117 -7.26 6.37 -17.26
N ALA A 118 -7.36 5.47 -16.28
CA ALA A 118 -7.32 5.82 -14.86
C ALA A 118 -5.98 6.50 -14.45
N LEU A 119 -4.87 6.08 -15.05
CA LEU A 119 -3.56 6.74 -14.86
C LEU A 119 -3.52 8.13 -15.50
N ALA A 120 -4.09 8.29 -16.70
CA ALA A 120 -4.19 9.59 -17.37
C ALA A 120 -5.09 10.57 -16.60
N ASP A 121 -6.10 10.08 -15.88
CA ASP A 121 -6.95 10.89 -15.00
C ASP A 121 -6.20 11.57 -13.86
N LEU A 122 -5.03 11.05 -13.48
CA LEU A 122 -4.16 11.69 -12.49
C LEU A 122 -3.45 12.93 -13.02
N LEU A 123 -3.40 13.09 -14.35
CA LEU A 123 -2.73 14.22 -15.00
C LEU A 123 -3.74 15.34 -15.28
N PRO A 124 -3.43 16.60 -14.89
CA PRO A 124 -4.22 17.76 -15.26
C PRO A 124 -4.42 17.86 -16.78
N ALA A 125 -5.66 18.06 -17.22
CA ALA A 125 -6.01 18.16 -18.64
C ALA A 125 -5.88 19.58 -19.22
N ASP A 126 -5.82 20.59 -18.34
CA ASP A 126 -5.88 22.01 -18.67
C ASP A 126 -4.52 22.65 -18.98
N ARG A 127 -3.41 21.95 -18.68
CA ARG A 127 -2.05 22.49 -18.84
C ARG A 127 -1.05 21.48 -19.40
N THR A 128 0.05 22.03 -19.91
CA THR A 128 1.24 21.24 -20.26
C THR A 128 2.07 21.01 -19.01
N LEU A 129 2.59 19.80 -18.87
CA LEU A 129 3.40 19.33 -17.74
C LEU A 129 4.84 19.10 -18.21
N THR A 130 5.78 19.33 -17.30
CA THR A 130 7.15 18.86 -17.44
C THR A 130 7.24 17.37 -17.14
N GLU A 131 8.33 16.73 -17.59
CA GLU A 131 8.61 15.33 -17.22
C GLU A 131 8.64 15.09 -15.71
N ALA A 132 9.20 16.05 -14.95
CA ALA A 132 9.27 15.96 -13.49
C ALA A 132 7.87 15.96 -12.85
N GLU A 133 6.98 16.86 -13.29
CA GLU A 133 5.60 16.91 -12.82
C GLU A 133 4.81 15.64 -13.17
N VAL A 134 4.98 15.11 -14.39
CA VAL A 134 4.37 13.82 -14.77
C VAL A 134 4.88 12.70 -13.88
N ASN A 135 6.19 12.68 -13.61
CA ASN A 135 6.80 11.66 -12.78
C ASN A 135 6.28 11.72 -11.33
N GLU A 136 6.12 12.92 -10.77
CA GLU A 136 5.57 13.13 -9.44
C GLU A 136 4.12 12.63 -9.34
N LEU A 137 3.27 12.97 -10.32
CA LEU A 137 1.87 12.55 -10.35
C LEU A 137 1.72 11.04 -10.53
N LEU A 138 2.45 10.44 -11.47
CA LEU A 138 2.43 8.99 -11.69
C LEU A 138 3.10 8.21 -10.55
N GLY A 139 4.05 8.81 -9.84
CA GLY A 139 4.68 8.22 -8.66
C GLY A 139 3.69 7.91 -7.53
N GLN A 140 2.55 8.61 -7.48
CA GLN A 140 1.46 8.30 -6.55
C GLN A 140 0.77 6.98 -6.90
N ALA A 141 0.82 6.57 -8.17
CA ALA A 141 0.16 5.37 -8.69
C ALA A 141 1.07 4.14 -8.80
N GLY A 142 2.39 4.29 -8.96
CA GLY A 142 3.31 3.15 -9.05
C GLY A 142 4.78 3.56 -9.09
N ASP A 143 5.67 2.58 -8.90
CA ASP A 143 7.11 2.82 -8.78
C ASP A 143 7.82 2.94 -10.14
N ASP A 144 7.38 2.17 -11.16
CA ASP A 144 7.96 2.23 -12.51
C ASP A 144 7.32 3.35 -13.34
N VAL A 145 7.55 4.58 -12.89
CA VAL A 145 7.02 5.81 -13.48
C VAL A 145 7.38 5.94 -14.98
N ALA A 146 8.59 5.51 -15.36
CA ALA A 146 9.03 5.56 -16.74
C ALA A 146 8.20 4.63 -17.64
N ARG A 147 7.90 3.41 -17.18
CA ARG A 147 7.02 2.48 -17.88
C ARG A 147 5.58 2.98 -17.97
N LEU A 148 5.03 3.54 -16.88
CA LEU A 148 3.68 4.12 -16.88
C LEU A 148 3.57 5.27 -17.86
N ARG A 149 4.55 6.18 -17.88
CA ARG A 149 4.58 7.30 -18.83
C ARG A 149 4.66 6.83 -20.27
N ARG A 150 5.50 5.83 -20.57
CA ARG A 150 5.59 5.24 -21.92
C ARG A 150 4.25 4.64 -22.35
N LEU A 151 3.61 3.87 -21.49
CA LEU A 151 2.28 3.30 -21.74
C LEU A 151 1.26 4.37 -22.15
N LEU A 152 1.22 5.50 -21.43
CA LEU A 152 0.28 6.59 -21.73
C LEU A 152 0.55 7.25 -23.09
N VAL A 153 1.82 7.36 -23.48
CA VAL A 153 2.22 7.89 -24.80
C VAL A 153 1.89 6.89 -25.89
N ASP A 154 2.22 5.60 -25.69
CA ASP A 154 1.99 4.53 -26.65
C ASP A 154 0.49 4.36 -26.96
N LEU A 155 -0.38 4.57 -25.96
CA LEU A 155 -1.84 4.55 -26.12
C LEU A 155 -2.44 5.90 -26.54
N GLY A 156 -1.61 6.93 -26.76
CA GLY A 156 -2.06 8.24 -27.24
C GLY A 156 -2.84 9.08 -26.21
N LEU A 157 -2.87 8.66 -24.95
CA LEU A 157 -3.54 9.39 -23.85
C LEU A 157 -2.74 10.62 -23.40
N VAL A 158 -1.44 10.61 -23.65
CA VAL A 158 -0.54 11.74 -23.41
C VAL A 158 0.31 12.00 -24.64
N GLN A 159 0.33 13.23 -25.09
CA GLN A 159 1.22 13.70 -26.15
C GLN A 159 2.52 14.18 -25.53
N ARG A 160 3.65 13.79 -26.13
CA ARG A 160 4.97 14.32 -25.78
C ARG A 160 5.46 15.25 -26.89
N SER A 161 5.73 16.51 -26.54
CA SER A 161 6.26 17.51 -27.46
C SER A 161 7.71 17.87 -27.09
N GLY A 162 8.59 17.88 -28.10
CA GLY A 162 10.01 18.21 -27.91
C GLY A 162 10.73 17.25 -26.96
N SER A 163 11.63 17.78 -26.11
CA SER A 163 12.48 16.98 -25.23
C SER A 163 11.80 16.51 -23.94
N ALA A 164 10.82 17.24 -23.39
CA ALA A 164 10.27 16.93 -22.06
C ALA A 164 8.88 17.52 -21.73
N GLN A 165 8.10 17.97 -22.71
CA GLN A 165 6.77 18.52 -22.45
C GLN A 165 5.70 17.46 -22.68
N TYR A 166 4.75 17.34 -21.76
CA TYR A 166 3.67 16.36 -21.78
C TYR A 166 2.33 17.09 -21.73
N ARG A 167 1.38 16.65 -22.53
CA ARG A 167 0.01 17.16 -22.51
C ARG A 167 -0.95 16.00 -22.55
N ARG A 168 -1.88 15.95 -21.61
CA ARG A 168 -2.96 14.98 -21.65
C ARG A 168 -3.81 15.23 -22.90
N SER A 169 -4.06 14.19 -23.67
CA SER A 169 -4.96 14.25 -24.82
C SER A 169 -6.37 14.49 -24.32
N ALA A 170 -7.12 15.40 -24.95
CA ALA A 170 -8.56 15.43 -24.75
C ALA A 170 -9.09 14.06 -25.18
N ALA A 171 -9.75 13.34 -24.27
CA ALA A 171 -10.31 12.04 -24.59
C ALA A 171 -11.21 12.18 -25.83
N VAL A 172 -10.95 11.40 -26.87
CA VAL A 172 -11.88 11.28 -27.98
C VAL A 172 -13.06 10.50 -27.43
N ALA A 173 -14.10 11.19 -26.97
CA ALA A 173 -15.40 10.59 -26.78
C ALA A 173 -15.84 10.08 -28.16
N SER A 174 -15.77 8.77 -28.37
CA SER A 174 -16.39 8.06 -29.50
C SER A 174 -17.41 7.09 -28.94
#